data_AF-A0A3B9YY67-F1
#
_entry.id   AF-A0A3B9YY67-F1
#
_cell.length_a   1.000
_cell.length_b   1.000
_cell.length_c   1.000
_cell.angle_alpha   90.00
_cell.angle_beta   90.00
_cell.angle_gamma   90.00
#
_symmetry.space_group_name_H-M   'P 1'
#
loop_
_entity.id
_entity.type
_entity.pdbx_description
1 polymer ?
#
loop_
_entity_poly.entity_id
_entity_poly.type
_entity_poly.pdbx_seq_one_letter_code
_entity_poly.pdbx_strand_id
1 'polypeptide(L)'
;ERRGEKGLPRRIGLTVNQFASALPIVAGSDLIATVPSRIAQIGAKRFGLVLKEAPILPPRGFQEVQMIWHKRLGTHPANAWLRAALLRAASRQ
;
A
#
# COMPACT_ATOMS: atom_id res chain seq x y z
N GLU A 1 -3.49 21.22 -14.60
CA GLU A 1 -2.52 20.25 -14.02
C GLU A 1 -2.68 20.23 -12.51
N ARG A 2 -2.77 19.05 -11.86
CA ARG A 2 -2.74 19.00 -10.39
C ARG A 2 -1.27 18.91 -9.96
N ARG A 3 -0.83 19.82 -9.09
CA ARG A 3 0.49 19.75 -8.46
C ARG A 3 0.41 18.88 -7.22
N GLY A 4 1.39 17.99 -7.03
CA GLY A 4 1.56 17.30 -5.75
C GLY A 4 2.14 18.23 -4.68
N GLU A 5 2.27 17.75 -3.45
CA GLU A 5 2.85 18.53 -2.33
C GLU A 5 4.24 19.10 -2.63
N LYS A 6 5.01 18.44 -3.50
CA LYS A 6 6.34 18.92 -3.96
C LYS A 6 6.29 19.85 -5.18
N GLY A 7 5.11 20.34 -5.56
CA GLY A 7 4.94 21.27 -6.70
C GLY A 7 5.14 20.65 -8.09
N LEU A 8 5.52 19.37 -8.17
CA LEU A 8 5.73 18.66 -9.43
C LEU A 8 4.39 18.44 -10.16
N PRO A 9 4.33 18.74 -11.47
CA PRO A 9 3.13 18.53 -12.26
C PRO A 9 2.87 17.04 -12.43
N ARG A 10 1.61 16.62 -12.27
CA ARG A 10 1.16 15.27 -12.64
C ARG A 10 -0.11 15.34 -13.47
N ARG A 11 -0.19 14.48 -14.50
CA ARG A 11 -1.40 14.25 -15.29
C ARG A 11 -2.16 13.06 -14.73
N ILE A 12 -3.41 13.27 -14.33
CA ILE A 12 -4.26 12.20 -13.78
C ILE A 12 -5.16 11.69 -14.89
N GLY A 13 -4.86 10.48 -15.38
CA GLY A 13 -5.70 9.78 -16.37
C GLY A 13 -6.93 9.11 -15.75
N LEU A 14 -6.78 8.58 -14.53
CA LEU A 14 -7.86 7.90 -13.81
C LEU A 14 -7.66 8.01 -12.29
N THR A 15 -8.77 8.06 -11.55
CA THR A 15 -8.79 7.92 -10.08
C THR A 15 -9.59 6.69 -9.71
N VAL A 16 -9.04 5.85 -8.83
CA VAL A 16 -9.71 4.66 -8.30
C VAL A 16 -9.66 4.66 -6.78
N ASN A 17 -10.63 3.96 -6.16
CA ASN A 17 -10.75 3.90 -4.70
C ASN A 17 -9.94 2.76 -4.07
N GLN A 18 -9.47 1.79 -4.85
CA GLN A 18 -8.81 0.58 -4.36
C GLN A 18 -7.57 0.25 -5.21
N PHE A 19 -6.45 -0.08 -4.57
CA PHE A 19 -5.20 -0.42 -5.29
C PHE A 19 -5.34 -1.65 -6.18
N ALA A 20 -6.11 -2.65 -5.75
CA ALA A 20 -6.31 -3.88 -6.51
C ALA A 20 -6.92 -3.63 -7.91
N SER A 21 -7.78 -2.61 -8.03
CA SER A 21 -8.38 -2.22 -9.30
C SER A 21 -7.41 -1.48 -10.22
N ALA A 22 -6.40 -0.79 -9.67
CA ALA A 22 -5.42 -0.04 -10.47
C ALA A 22 -4.50 -0.97 -11.29
N LEU A 23 -4.14 -2.13 -10.75
CA LEU A 23 -3.16 -3.04 -11.35
C LEU A 23 -3.56 -3.54 -12.77
N PRO A 24 -4.75 -4.12 -12.99
CA PRO A 24 -5.14 -4.55 -14.33
C PRO A 24 -5.32 -3.38 -15.31
N ILE A 25 -5.68 -2.19 -14.82
CA ILE A 25 -5.83 -0.99 -15.66
C ILE A 25 -4.46 -0.53 -16.17
N VAL A 26 -3.47 -0.45 -15.28
CA VAL A 26 -2.09 -0.13 -15.64
C VAL A 26 -1.52 -1.17 -16.60
N ALA A 27 -1.83 -2.46 -16.42
CA ALA A 27 -1.36 -3.51 -17.31
C ALA A 27 -1.91 -3.42 -18.75
N GLY A 28 -3.09 -2.80 -18.92
CA GLY A 28 -3.75 -2.64 -20.23
C GLY A 28 -3.69 -1.22 -20.79
N SER A 29 -2.82 -0.34 -20.29
CA SER A 29 -2.74 1.06 -20.74
C SER A 29 -1.34 1.64 -20.61
N ASP A 30 -1.14 2.86 -21.12
CA ASP A 30 0.10 3.64 -20.96
C ASP A 30 0.13 4.44 -19.64
N LEU A 31 -0.68 4.03 -18.66
CA LEU A 31 -0.71 4.67 -17.34
C LEU A 31 0.35 4.06 -16.42
N ILE A 32 0.70 4.81 -15.38
CA ILE A 32 1.54 4.32 -14.27
C ILE A 32 0.80 4.54 -12.95
N ALA A 33 1.12 3.73 -11.95
CA ALA A 33 0.59 3.89 -10.60
C ALA A 33 1.69 3.74 -9.54
N THR A 34 1.66 4.63 -8.54
CA THR A 34 2.46 4.49 -7.32
C THR A 34 1.60 3.80 -6.27
N VAL A 35 2.01 2.61 -5.83
CA VAL A 35 1.28 1.78 -4.87
C VAL A 35 2.25 1.22 -3.82
N PRO A 36 1.78 0.73 -2.66
CA PRO A 36 2.66 0.06 -1.68
C PRO A 36 3.40 -1.13 -2.30
N SER A 37 4.68 -1.31 -1.93
CA SER A 37 5.57 -2.30 -2.57
C SER A 37 5.01 -3.71 -2.60
N ARG A 38 4.32 -4.15 -1.54
CA ARG A 38 3.66 -5.47 -1.48
C ARG A 38 2.59 -5.63 -2.58
N ILE A 39 1.82 -4.58 -2.86
CA ILE A 39 0.81 -4.59 -3.92
C ILE A 39 1.47 -4.55 -5.29
N ALA A 40 2.54 -3.77 -5.44
CA ALA A 40 3.31 -3.71 -6.68
C ALA A 40 3.87 -5.10 -7.05
N GLN A 41 4.45 -5.83 -6.09
CA GLN A 41 4.95 -7.19 -6.28
C GLN A 41 3.86 -8.18 -6.72
N ILE A 42 2.65 -8.09 -6.17
CA ILE A 42 1.50 -8.89 -6.63
C ILE A 42 1.18 -8.55 -8.08
N GLY A 43 1.17 -7.25 -8.42
CA GLY A 43 0.92 -6.79 -9.78
C GLY A 43 1.96 -7.28 -10.78
N ALA A 44 3.24 -7.25 -10.42
CA ALA A 44 4.34 -7.75 -11.26
C ALA A 44 4.17 -9.25 -11.55
N LYS A 45 3.89 -10.05 -10.52
CA LYS A 45 3.68 -11.50 -10.68
C LYS A 45 2.42 -11.85 -11.48
N ARG A 46 1.31 -11.13 -11.23
CA ARG A 46 -0.01 -11.50 -11.78
C ARG A 46 -0.28 -10.91 -13.16
N PHE A 47 0.21 -9.70 -13.43
CA PHE A 47 -0.13 -8.95 -14.64
C PHE A 47 1.11 -8.59 -15.47
N GLY A 48 2.29 -9.12 -15.14
CA GLY A 48 3.52 -8.86 -15.88
C GLY A 48 4.02 -7.41 -15.79
N LEU A 49 3.63 -6.69 -14.73
CA LEU A 49 4.01 -5.28 -14.54
C LEU A 49 5.49 -5.12 -14.18
N VAL A 50 6.12 -4.09 -14.74
CA VAL A 50 7.49 -3.71 -14.39
C VAL A 50 7.47 -2.83 -13.14
N LEU A 51 8.36 -3.13 -12.20
CA LEU A 51 8.55 -2.32 -10.99
C LEU A 51 9.70 -1.33 -11.18
N LYS A 52 9.47 -0.09 -10.73
CA LYS A 52 10.47 0.98 -10.69
C LYS A 52 10.44 1.64 -9.32
N GLU A 53 11.59 2.15 -8.90
CA GLU A 53 11.64 2.97 -7.68
C GLU A 53 10.82 4.25 -7.87
N ALA A 54 10.09 4.64 -6.83
CA ALA A 54 9.32 5.86 -6.86
C ALA A 54 10.28 7.07 -6.85
N PRO A 55 10.13 8.04 -7.78
CA PRO A 55 11.00 9.21 -7.83
C PRO A 55 10.80 10.14 -6.62
N ILE A 56 9.72 9.93 -5.86
CA ILE A 56 9.39 10.68 -4.66
C ILE A 56 9.04 9.67 -3.57
N LEU A 57 9.80 9.70 -2.48
CA LEU A 57 9.48 8.92 -1.29
C LEU A 57 8.23 9.51 -0.60
N PRO A 58 7.33 8.66 -0.08
CA PRO A 58 6.19 9.13 0.69
C PRO A 58 6.64 9.79 2.00
N PRO A 59 5.78 10.60 2.63
CA PRO A 59 6.07 11.18 3.94
C PRO A 59 6.45 10.12 4.99
N ARG A 60 7.23 10.53 5.99
CA ARG A 60 7.62 9.65 7.09
C ARG A 60 6.37 9.09 7.78
N GLY A 61 6.36 7.79 8.07
CA GLY A 61 5.23 7.10 8.71
C GLY A 61 4.14 6.62 7.75
N PHE A 62 4.14 7.02 6.47
CA PHE A 62 3.12 6.59 5.50
C PHE A 62 3.05 5.06 5.28
N GLN A 63 4.16 4.37 5.55
CA GLN A 63 4.28 2.92 5.35
C GLN A 63 4.03 2.11 6.64
N GLU A 64 3.74 2.77 7.75
CA GLU A 64 3.56 2.07 9.03
C GLU A 64 2.17 1.43 9.11
N VAL A 65 2.14 0.10 9.24
CA VAL A 65 0.93 -0.64 9.55
C VAL A 65 0.81 -0.75 11.07
N GLN A 66 -0.21 -0.10 11.62
CA GLN A 66 -0.45 -0.06 13.05
C GLN A 66 -1.60 -0.99 13.44
N MET A 67 -1.49 -1.65 14.60
CA MET A 67 -2.60 -2.38 15.21
C MET A 67 -3.22 -1.51 16.29
N ILE A 68 -4.54 -1.30 16.20
CA ILE A 68 -5.28 -0.46 17.14
C ILE A 68 -6.33 -1.32 17.84
N TRP A 69 -6.49 -1.13 19.16
CA TRP A 69 -7.52 -1.80 19.95
C TRP A 69 -8.07 -0.85 21.02
N HIS A 70 -9.30 -1.11 21.45
CA HIS A 70 -9.90 -0.36 22.55
C HIS A 70 -9.17 -0.67 23.87
N LYS A 71 -8.96 0.34 24.72
CA LYS A 71 -8.23 0.20 26.01
C LYS A 71 -8.76 -0.96 26.87
N ARG A 72 -10.08 -1.17 26.89
CA ARG A 72 -10.75 -2.28 27.60
C ARG A 72 -10.26 -3.68 27.19
N LEU A 73 -9.75 -3.85 25.97
CA LEU A 73 -9.25 -5.13 25.46
C LEU A 73 -7.75 -5.31 25.67
N GLY A 74 -7.04 -4.32 26.21
CA GLY A 74 -5.59 -4.33 26.33
C GLY A 74 -5.04 -5.53 27.12
N THR A 75 -5.76 -5.95 28.16
CA THR A 75 -5.41 -7.11 29.01
C THR A 75 -6.25 -8.36 28.71
N HIS A 76 -7.17 -8.30 27.73
CA HIS A 76 -8.02 -9.44 27.42
C HIS A 76 -7.20 -10.57 26.77
N PRO A 77 -7.19 -11.80 27.34
CA PRO A 77 -6.30 -12.88 26.89
C PRO A 77 -6.43 -13.21 25.40
N ALA A 78 -7.67 -13.30 24.88
CA ALA A 78 -7.89 -13.58 23.46
C ALA A 78 -7.36 -12.46 22.55
N ASN A 79 -7.44 -11.19 22.97
CA ASN A 79 -6.93 -10.07 22.20
C ASN A 79 -5.40 -10.04 22.22
N ALA A 80 -4.78 -10.31 23.38
CA ALA A 80 -3.33 -10.46 23.50
C ALA A 80 -2.80 -11.60 22.62
N TRP A 81 -3.46 -12.76 22.65
CA TRP A 81 -3.11 -13.90 21.79
C TRP A 81 -3.20 -13.54 20.30
N LEU A 82 -4.29 -12.90 19.87
CA LEU A 82 -4.49 -12.53 18.46
C LEU A 82 -3.42 -11.52 18.00
N ARG A 83 -3.13 -10.50 18.80
CA ARG A 83 -2.06 -9.54 18.49
C ARG A 83 -0.71 -10.22 18.33
N ALA A 84 -0.37 -11.15 19.23
CA ALA A 84 0.86 -11.91 19.13
C ALA A 84 0.88 -12.83 17.89
N ALA A 85 -0.26 -13.44 17.53
CA ALA A 85 -0.38 -14.26 16.34
C ALA A 85 -0.21 -13.44 15.05
N LEU A 86 -0.83 -12.26 14.97
CA LEU A 86 -0.68 -11.33 13.84
C LEU A 86 0.77 -10.85 13.69
N LEU A 87 1.44 -10.50 14.79
CA LEU A 87 2.86 -10.13 14.76
C LEU A 87 3.74 -11.24 14.21
N ARG A 88 3.53 -12.49 14.66
CA ARG A 88 4.27 -13.66 14.14
C ARG A 88 3.98 -13.93 12.67
N ALA A 89 2.76 -13.72 12.21
CA ALA A 89 2.39 -13.92 10.81
C ALA A 89 2.99 -12.81 9.92
N ALA A 90 3.00 -11.57 10.40
CA ALA A 90 3.54 -10.43 9.68
C ALA A 90 5.07 -10.44 9.59
N SER A 91 5.77 -11.00 10.59
CA SER A 91 7.24 -11.11 10.59
C SER A 91 7.81 -12.22 9.71
N ARG A 92 6.94 -13.10 9.16
CA ARG A 92 7.32 -14.18 8.24
C ARG A 92 7.26 -13.79 6.76
N GLN A 93 7.08 -12.50 6.46
CA GLN A 93 7.00 -11.97 5.10
C GLN A 93 8.25 -11.19 4.72
#